data_AF-A0AAD6ZIB1-F1
#
_entry.id   AF-A0AAD6ZIB1-F1
#
_cell.length_a   1.000
_cell.length_b   1.000
_cell.length_c   1.000
_cell.angle_alpha   90.00
_cell.angle_beta   90.00
_cell.angle_gamma   90.00
#
_symmetry.space_group_name_H-M   'P 1'
#
loop_
_entity.id
_entity.type
_entity.pdbx_description
1 polymer ?
#
loop_
_entity_poly.entity_id
_entity_poly.type
_entity_poly.pdbx_seq_one_letter_code
_entity_poly.pdbx_strand_id
1 'polypeptide(L)'
;MVKCLNKYGVSFETVNPSTEIQRSMPLWHHPGEDRQKRQENNGKKARCMRGRHTAQTVGSGLDLAQRLDDPSHVDRASCVCDSCEDDRSTRGCENTHACATAAASRIRQIHPKWIP
;
A
#
# COMPACT_ATOMS: atom_id res chain seq x y z
N MET A 1 -3.01 16.58 -3.45
CA MET A 1 -3.41 16.88 -2.06
C MET A 1 -2.21 17.18 -1.17
N VAL A 2 -1.30 16.22 -0.89
CA VAL A 2 -0.14 16.45 0.01
C VAL A 2 0.85 17.52 -0.49
N LYS A 3 1.07 17.65 -1.80
CA LYS A 3 1.88 18.75 -2.36
C LYS A 3 1.31 20.15 -2.04
N CYS A 4 -0.02 20.30 -1.99
CA CYS A 4 -0.65 21.57 -1.64
C CYS A 4 -0.45 21.89 -0.16
N LEU A 5 -0.57 20.89 0.72
CA LEU A 5 -0.32 21.04 2.15
C LEU A 5 1.09 21.56 2.42
N ASN A 6 2.10 20.94 1.80
CA ASN A 6 3.48 21.40 1.90
C ASN A 6 3.66 22.82 1.33
N LYS A 7 3.00 23.15 0.22
CA LYS A 7 3.07 24.49 -0.40
C LYS A 7 2.53 25.58 0.52
N TYR A 8 1.46 25.29 1.27
CA TYR A 8 0.77 26.26 2.12
C TYR A 8 1.09 26.11 3.61
N GLY A 9 2.03 25.23 3.99
CA GLY A 9 2.41 25.01 5.39
C GLY A 9 1.30 24.41 6.27
N VAL A 10 0.31 23.75 5.66
CA VAL A 10 -0.85 23.19 6.38
C VAL A 10 -0.58 21.72 6.70
N SER A 11 -0.89 21.29 7.92
CA SER A 11 -0.80 19.90 8.35
C SER A 11 -2.19 19.35 8.70
N PHE A 12 -2.35 18.03 8.63
CA PHE A 12 -3.54 17.40 9.16
C PHE A 12 -3.42 17.24 10.67
N GLU A 13 -4.15 18.06 11.41
CA GLU A 13 -4.27 17.95 12.86
C GLU A 13 -5.51 17.13 13.20
N THR A 14 -5.30 15.83 13.46
CA THR A 14 -6.32 14.94 14.00
C THR A 14 -5.72 14.21 15.20
N VAL A 15 -6.38 14.22 16.35
CA VAL A 15 -5.85 13.57 17.56
C VAL A 15 -6.03 12.05 17.46
N ASN A 16 -7.18 11.59 16.97
CA ASN A 16 -7.49 10.18 16.79
C ASN A 16 -8.36 9.99 15.53
N PRO A 17 -7.76 9.77 14.35
CA PRO A 17 -8.52 9.58 13.12
C PRO A 17 -9.31 8.26 13.18
N SER A 18 -10.54 8.26 12.65
CA SER A 18 -11.32 7.02 12.54
C SER A 18 -10.65 6.04 11.56
N THR A 19 -10.94 4.75 11.71
CA THR A 19 -10.48 3.70 10.79
C THR A 19 -10.85 3.99 9.34
N GLU A 20 -12.04 4.55 9.11
CA GLU A 20 -12.49 4.96 7.78
C GLU A 20 -11.59 6.04 7.18
N ILE A 21 -11.25 7.07 7.98
CA ILE A 21 -10.32 8.13 7.55
C ILE A 21 -8.96 7.51 7.25
N GLN A 22 -8.39 6.73 8.18
CA GLN A 22 -7.09 6.09 8.00
C GLN A 22 -7.04 5.23 6.73
N ARG A 23 -8.06 4.41 6.47
CA ARG A 23 -8.14 3.58 5.25
C ARG A 23 -8.27 4.40 3.97
N SER A 24 -8.92 5.56 4.02
CA SER A 24 -9.09 6.45 2.86
C SER A 24 -7.84 7.28 2.53
N MET A 25 -6.86 7.37 3.45
CA MET A 25 -5.64 8.14 3.24
C MET A 25 -4.82 7.62 2.05
N PRO A 26 -4.09 8.50 1.34
CA PRO A 26 -3.31 8.10 0.17
C PRO A 26 -2.09 7.25 0.56
N LEU A 27 -1.95 6.04 0.03
CA LEU A 27 -0.80 5.15 0.31
C LEU A 27 0.55 5.76 -0.13
N TRP A 28 0.52 6.53 -1.21
CA TRP A 28 1.68 7.13 -1.86
C TRP A 28 1.83 8.59 -1.48
N HIS A 29 3.08 9.04 -1.26
CA HIS A 29 3.36 10.41 -0.82
C HIS A 29 2.52 10.76 0.42
N HIS A 30 2.45 9.83 1.37
CA HIS A 30 1.53 9.88 2.51
C HIS A 30 2.00 10.97 3.49
N PRO A 31 1.11 11.77 4.12
CA PRO A 31 1.54 12.86 5.01
C PRO A 31 2.31 12.37 6.25
N GLY A 32 1.99 11.19 6.75
CA GLY A 32 2.73 10.49 7.80
C GLY A 32 3.89 9.62 7.31
N GLU A 33 4.42 9.81 6.11
CA GLU A 33 5.57 9.01 5.64
C GLU A 33 6.86 9.36 6.40
N ASP A 34 7.64 8.35 6.75
CA ASP A 34 8.96 8.52 7.37
C ASP A 34 9.96 9.06 6.33
N ARG A 35 10.16 10.39 6.32
CA ARG A 35 11.01 11.09 5.34
C ARG A 35 12.50 10.77 5.49
N GLN A 36 12.92 10.14 6.59
CA GLN A 36 14.31 9.71 6.77
C GLN A 36 14.60 8.39 6.05
N LYS A 37 13.57 7.60 5.72
CA LYS A 37 13.72 6.34 4.98
C LYS A 37 13.64 6.57 3.47
N ARG A 38 14.30 5.68 2.71
CA ARG A 38 14.17 5.65 1.25
C ARG A 38 12.74 5.30 0.87
N GLN A 39 12.09 6.20 0.13
CA GLN A 39 10.73 6.00 -0.35
C GLN A 39 10.72 5.13 -1.61
N GLU A 40 10.02 4.00 -1.59
CA GLU A 40 9.92 3.09 -2.73
C GLU A 40 8.77 3.43 -3.70
N ASN A 41 8.36 4.70 -3.74
CA ASN A 41 7.17 5.15 -4.48
C ASN A 41 7.26 4.95 -6.01
N ASN A 42 8.47 4.80 -6.58
CA ASN A 42 8.69 4.77 -8.05
C ASN A 42 9.19 3.43 -8.59
N GLY A 43 9.37 2.43 -7.73
CA GLY A 43 9.85 1.10 -8.13
C GLY A 43 8.88 0.36 -9.07
N LYS A 44 9.34 -0.73 -9.69
CA LYS A 44 8.50 -1.60 -10.54
C LYS A 44 7.25 -2.07 -9.79
N LYS A 45 7.41 -2.44 -8.51
CA LYS A 45 6.29 -2.88 -7.66
C LYS A 45 5.32 -1.75 -7.31
N ALA A 46 5.80 -0.54 -7.03
CA ALA A 46 4.93 0.62 -6.84
C ALA A 46 4.14 1.00 -8.10
N ARG A 47 4.72 0.79 -9.29
CA ARG A 47 3.98 0.95 -10.56
C ARG A 47 2.93 -0.15 -10.74
N CYS A 48 3.29 -1.40 -10.48
CA CYS A 48 2.36 -2.54 -10.54
C CYS A 48 1.19 -2.37 -9.57
N MET A 49 1.48 -2.01 -8.31
CA MET A 49 0.46 -1.76 -7.28
C MET A 49 -0.52 -0.67 -7.69
N ARG A 50 -0.05 0.45 -8.23
CA ARG A 50 -0.93 1.53 -8.68
C ARG A 50 -1.70 1.21 -9.96
N GLY A 51 -1.04 0.60 -10.94
CA GLY A 51 -1.60 0.39 -12.26
C GLY A 51 -2.46 -0.87 -12.37
N ARG A 52 -1.97 -2.00 -11.86
CA ARG A 52 -2.65 -3.31 -11.95
C ARG A 52 -3.52 -3.58 -10.71
N HIS A 53 -2.98 -3.38 -9.50
CA HIS A 53 -3.74 -3.66 -8.27
C HIS A 53 -4.61 -2.49 -7.79
N THR A 54 -4.56 -1.34 -8.48
CA THR A 54 -5.29 -0.12 -8.11
C THR A 54 -5.10 0.32 -6.65
N ALA A 55 -3.97 -0.05 -6.04
CA ALA A 55 -3.68 0.25 -4.64
C ALA A 55 -3.29 1.73 -4.49
N GLN A 56 -4.28 2.60 -4.25
CA GLN A 56 -4.11 4.05 -4.13
C GLN A 56 -4.22 4.55 -2.68
N THR A 57 -4.95 3.82 -1.84
CA THR A 57 -5.24 4.19 -0.45
C THR A 57 -4.58 3.23 0.54
N VAL A 58 -4.42 3.65 1.80
CA VAL A 58 -3.91 2.81 2.88
C VAL A 58 -4.74 1.53 3.00
N GLY A 59 -6.07 1.63 2.91
CA GLY A 59 -6.97 0.47 2.91
C GLY A 59 -6.65 -0.52 1.80
N SER A 60 -6.55 -0.05 0.55
CA SER A 60 -6.19 -0.93 -0.57
C SER A 60 -4.78 -1.54 -0.46
N GLY A 61 -3.85 -0.86 0.22
CA GLY A 61 -2.54 -1.40 0.54
C GLY A 61 -2.60 -2.49 1.60
N LEU A 62 -3.40 -2.29 2.65
CA LEU A 62 -3.64 -3.28 3.71
C LEU A 62 -4.28 -4.53 3.16
N ASP A 63 -5.32 -4.38 2.33
CA ASP A 63 -6.03 -5.51 1.72
C ASP A 63 -5.07 -6.35 0.82
N LEU A 64 -4.15 -5.67 0.13
CA LEU A 64 -3.11 -6.35 -0.66
C LEU A 64 -2.05 -7.04 0.23
N ALA A 65 -1.69 -6.43 1.36
CA ALA A 65 -0.72 -7.00 2.31
C ALA A 65 -1.29 -8.16 3.12
N GLN A 66 -2.59 -8.16 3.44
CA GLN A 66 -3.28 -9.18 4.23
C GLN A 66 -3.22 -10.57 3.59
N ARG A 67 -3.01 -10.64 2.27
CA ARG A 67 -2.81 -11.91 1.55
C ARG A 67 -1.58 -12.68 2.02
N LEU A 68 -0.62 -12.02 2.65
CA LEU A 68 0.53 -12.67 3.25
C LEU A 68 0.14 -13.55 4.45
N ASP A 69 -1.02 -13.28 5.06
CA ASP A 69 -1.54 -14.01 6.21
C ASP A 69 -2.49 -15.16 5.81
N ASP A 70 -2.80 -15.29 4.51
CA ASP A 70 -3.64 -16.38 4.00
C ASP A 70 -2.89 -17.72 4.11
N PRO A 71 -3.45 -18.74 4.79
CA PRO A 71 -2.81 -20.06 4.93
C PRO A 71 -2.50 -20.76 3.62
N SER A 72 -3.23 -20.44 2.55
CA SER A 72 -3.02 -20.98 1.20
C SER A 72 -1.94 -20.24 0.41
N HIS A 73 -1.50 -19.07 0.91
CA HIS A 73 -0.46 -18.27 0.26
C HIS A 73 0.93 -18.87 0.48
N VAL A 74 1.77 -18.72 -0.54
CA VAL A 74 3.14 -19.25 -0.55
C VAL A 74 4.08 -18.17 -1.04
N ASP A 75 5.26 -18.08 -0.41
CA ASP A 75 6.32 -17.15 -0.81
C ASP A 75 6.99 -17.55 -2.14
N ARG A 76 6.26 -17.34 -3.24
CA ARG A 76 6.76 -17.48 -4.61
C ARG A 76 5.93 -16.65 -5.59
N ALA A 77 6.54 -16.30 -6.73
CA ALA A 77 5.86 -15.53 -7.78
C ALA A 77 4.63 -16.25 -8.39
N SER A 78 4.67 -17.57 -8.42
CA SER A 78 3.63 -18.47 -8.93
C SER A 78 2.75 -19.06 -7.81
N CYS A 79 2.50 -18.32 -6.73
CA CYS A 79 1.57 -18.76 -5.68
C CYS A 79 0.18 -19.04 -6.28
N VAL A 80 -0.42 -20.19 -6.00
CA VAL A 80 -1.67 -20.66 -6.61
C VAL A 80 -2.90 -20.40 -5.72
N CYS A 81 -2.80 -19.56 -4.70
CA CYS A 81 -3.99 -19.13 -3.97
C CYS A 81 -4.89 -18.29 -4.87
N ASP A 82 -6.20 -18.33 -4.61
CA ASP A 82 -7.24 -17.70 -5.43
C ASP A 82 -6.92 -16.23 -5.73
N SER A 83 -6.49 -15.47 -4.72
CA SER A 83 -6.17 -14.05 -4.87
C SER A 83 -4.94 -13.79 -5.76
N CYS A 84 -3.95 -14.68 -5.74
CA CYS A 84 -2.78 -14.56 -6.60
C CYS A 84 -3.08 -15.02 -8.03
N GLU A 85 -3.91 -16.05 -8.20
CA GLU A 85 -4.31 -16.53 -9.51
C GLU A 85 -5.23 -15.54 -10.23
N ASP A 86 -6.20 -14.95 -9.53
CA ASP A 86 -7.03 -13.86 -10.05
C ASP A 86 -6.16 -12.69 -10.51
N ASP A 87 -5.28 -12.17 -9.66
CA ASP A 87 -4.43 -11.04 -10.02
C ASP A 87 -3.49 -11.31 -11.21
N ARG A 88 -3.03 -12.56 -11.38
CA ARG A 88 -2.24 -12.92 -12.56
C ARG A 88 -3.10 -12.96 -13.82
N SER A 89 -4.28 -13.58 -13.74
CA SER A 89 -5.16 -13.82 -14.88
C SER A 89 -5.93 -12.56 -15.32
N THR A 90 -6.48 -11.79 -14.38
CA THR A 90 -7.32 -10.63 -14.66
C THR A 90 -6.55 -9.31 -14.71
N ARG A 91 -5.47 -9.19 -13.93
CA ARG A 91 -4.68 -7.94 -13.82
C ARG A 91 -3.31 -8.00 -14.48
N GLY A 92 -2.90 -9.17 -14.97
CA GLY A 92 -1.60 -9.38 -15.62
C GLY A 92 -0.41 -9.12 -14.70
N CYS A 93 -0.56 -9.35 -13.38
CA CYS A 93 0.55 -9.23 -12.45
C CYS A 93 1.54 -10.38 -12.67
N GLU A 94 2.84 -10.10 -12.81
CA GLU A 94 3.84 -11.16 -13.04
C GLU A 94 4.35 -11.80 -11.74
N ASN A 95 4.20 -11.11 -10.61
CA ASN A 95 4.66 -11.62 -9.32
C ASN A 95 3.88 -10.91 -8.21
N THR A 96 2.82 -11.59 -7.79
CA THR A 96 1.81 -11.16 -6.81
C THR A 96 2.37 -11.15 -5.40
N HIS A 97 3.15 -12.17 -5.00
CA HIS A 97 3.83 -12.21 -3.71
C HIS A 97 4.66 -10.94 -3.49
N ALA A 98 5.53 -10.59 -4.44
CA ALA A 98 6.36 -9.40 -4.29
C ALA A 98 5.57 -8.08 -4.33
N CYS A 99 4.33 -8.06 -4.85
CA CYS A 99 3.46 -6.90 -4.72
C CYS A 99 2.85 -6.80 -3.31
N ALA A 100 2.40 -7.93 -2.74
CA ALA A 100 1.92 -7.99 -1.35
C ALA A 100 3.01 -7.61 -0.35
N THR A 101 4.22 -8.15 -0.50
CA THR A 101 5.38 -7.81 0.34
C THR A 101 5.79 -6.35 0.21
N ALA A 102 5.74 -5.79 -1.01
CA ALA A 102 5.99 -4.37 -1.22
C ALA A 102 4.89 -3.47 -0.61
N ALA A 103 3.62 -3.92 -0.61
CA ALA A 103 2.53 -3.23 0.08
C ALA A 103 2.76 -3.20 1.59
N ALA A 104 3.09 -4.35 2.19
CA ALA A 104 3.41 -4.46 3.62
C ALA A 104 4.61 -3.56 3.99
N SER A 105 5.67 -3.57 3.18
CA SER A 105 6.83 -2.69 3.36
C SER A 105 6.44 -1.22 3.31
N ARG A 106 5.58 -0.83 2.34
CA ARG A 106 5.12 0.56 2.21
C ARG A 106 4.30 1.01 3.41
N ILE A 107 3.41 0.16 3.92
CA ILE A 107 2.58 0.44 5.10
C ILE A 107 3.46 0.68 6.34
N ARG A 108 4.52 -0.11 6.53
CA ARG A 108 5.48 0.08 7.65
C ARG A 108 6.26 1.40 7.58
N GLN A 109 6.27 2.10 6.44
CA GLN A 109 6.89 3.42 6.30
C GLN A 109 5.93 4.57 6.66
N ILE A 110 4.67 4.27 6.95
CA ILE A 110 3.66 5.24 7.36
C ILE A 110 3.58 5.23 8.88
N HIS A 111 3.54 6.41 9.48
CA HIS A 111 3.44 6.58 10.92
C HIS A 111 2.19 5.87 11.48
N PRO A 112 2.30 5.08 12.57
CA PRO A 112 1.22 4.22 13.08
C PRO A 112 -0.13 4.92 13.30
N LYS A 113 -0.11 6.20 13.70
CA LYS A 113 -1.29 7.08 13.78
C LYS A 113 -2.24 7.00 12.57
N TRP A 114 -1.70 6.76 11.38
CA TRP A 114 -2.44 6.75 10.12
C TRP A 114 -2.75 5.35 9.60
N ILE A 115 -2.43 4.33 10.40
CA ILE A 115 -2.74 2.93 10.11
C ILE A 115 -3.91 2.52 11.04
N PRO A 116 -4.96 1.88 10.50
CA PRO A 116 -6.04 1.23 11.26
C PRO A 116 -5.57 0.33 12.39
#